data_AF-A0A178ECG5-F1
#
_entry.id   AF-A0A178ECG5-F1
#
_cell.length_a   1.000
_cell.length_b   1.000
_cell.length_c   1.000
_cell.angle_alpha   90.00
_cell.angle_beta   90.00
_cell.angle_gamma   90.00
#
_symmetry.space_group_name_H-M   'P 1'
#
loop_
_entity.id
_entity.type
_entity.pdbx_description
1 polymer ?
#
loop_
_entity_poly.entity_id
_entity_poly.type
_entity_poly.pdbx_seq_one_letter_code
_entity_poly.pdbx_strand_id
1 'polypeptide(L)'
;MKNADPIDRDTIIYRVHHTLLRIHDLSSEDDLRQWSPKQRRSLRLAGHVTLVVATSNSYPTDGVMAFTVPKLAIMVASPPIRELIVENPEVREIELADGSFEPRAVGILCYWLTAICDWNAQAVPRLPCPDDMVQTLQLRHAAQLLFMDSYVKSFAVEYFLSVQCRIPSIFEAIAVSIYTLDNDDDVLDAWASRVQDLRHSGFLTSSYLDGLFGVSALAEHNKLNMALSKANTFYSLIQGTATHTASPG
;
A
#
# COMPACT_ATOMS: atom_id res chain seq x y z
N MET A 1 -33.67 -6.86 2.50
CA MET A 1 -32.55 -7.68 3.00
C MET A 1 -33.00 -8.35 4.29
N LYS A 2 -32.94 -9.68 4.39
CA LYS A 2 -33.22 -10.37 5.67
C LYS A 2 -32.05 -10.08 6.61
N ASN A 3 -32.32 -9.59 7.82
CA ASN A 3 -31.31 -9.51 8.87
C ASN A 3 -30.85 -10.95 9.15
N ALA A 4 -29.59 -11.24 8.84
CA ALA A 4 -29.00 -12.52 9.20
C ALA A 4 -29.02 -12.64 10.73
N ASP A 5 -29.33 -13.83 11.24
CA ASP A 5 -29.29 -14.09 12.67
C ASP A 5 -27.90 -13.73 13.23
N PRO A 6 -27.82 -13.13 14.42
CA PRO A 6 -26.55 -12.80 15.04
C PRO A 6 -25.70 -14.07 15.21
N ILE A 7 -24.45 -14.02 14.74
CA ILE A 7 -23.50 -15.11 14.92
C ILE A 7 -23.20 -15.23 16.41
N ASP A 8 -23.34 -16.43 16.94
CA ASP A 8 -23.04 -16.73 18.34
C ASP A 8 -21.56 -16.44 18.70
N ARG A 9 -21.34 -15.99 19.94
CA ARG A 9 -20.03 -15.56 20.45
C ARG A 9 -18.99 -16.67 20.37
N ASP A 10 -19.34 -17.87 20.82
CA ASP A 10 -18.42 -19.01 20.85
C ASP A 10 -18.03 -19.41 19.43
N THR A 11 -18.97 -19.27 18.48
CA THR A 11 -18.68 -19.46 17.06
C THR A 11 -17.66 -18.45 16.54
N ILE A 12 -17.76 -17.17 16.88
CA ILE A 12 -16.79 -16.14 16.45
C ILE A 12 -15.40 -16.45 17.01
N ILE A 13 -15.30 -16.73 18.32
CA ILE A 13 -14.05 -17.07 19.01
C ILE A 13 -13.38 -18.27 18.34
N TYR A 14 -14.14 -19.35 18.12
CA TYR A 14 -13.64 -20.54 17.44
C TYR A 14 -13.08 -20.22 16.05
N ARG A 15 -13.78 -19.38 15.26
CA ARG A 15 -13.35 -19.02 13.91
C ARG A 15 -12.08 -18.16 13.89
N VAL A 16 -11.94 -17.24 14.84
CA VAL A 16 -10.73 -16.41 15.02
C VAL A 16 -9.54 -17.31 15.32
N HIS A 17 -9.62 -18.15 16.37
CA HIS A 17 -8.52 -19.04 16.74
C HIS A 17 -8.18 -20.05 15.63
N HIS A 18 -9.19 -20.66 15.02
CA HIS A 18 -8.96 -21.60 13.91
C HIS A 18 -8.29 -20.92 12.70
N THR A 19 -8.60 -19.64 12.44
CA THR A 19 -7.94 -18.91 11.36
C THR A 19 -6.50 -18.55 11.73
N LEU A 20 -6.25 -18.14 12.99
CA LEU A 20 -4.91 -17.84 13.48
C LEU A 20 -3.96 -19.02 13.32
N LEU A 21 -4.37 -20.23 13.71
CA LEU A 21 -3.57 -21.45 13.53
C LEU A 21 -3.21 -21.68 12.05
N ARG A 22 -4.16 -21.44 11.14
CA ARG A 22 -3.93 -21.63 9.70
C ARG A 22 -2.98 -20.61 9.09
N ILE A 23 -2.93 -19.39 9.61
CA ILE A 23 -2.02 -18.35 9.10
C ILE A 23 -0.58 -18.85 9.25
N HIS A 24 -0.22 -19.37 10.43
CA HIS A 24 1.11 -19.90 10.71
C HIS A 24 1.49 -21.15 9.92
N ASP A 25 0.50 -21.93 9.48
CA ASP A 25 0.73 -23.14 8.69
C ASP A 25 0.96 -22.84 7.19
N LEU A 26 0.72 -21.61 6.73
CA LEU A 26 0.83 -21.23 5.32
C LEU A 26 2.15 -20.50 5.06
N SER A 27 2.88 -20.90 4.01
CA SER A 27 4.16 -20.30 3.61
C SER A 27 4.08 -18.82 3.21
N SER A 28 2.88 -18.27 3.06
CA SER A 28 2.58 -16.92 2.61
C SER A 28 1.51 -16.33 3.53
N GLU A 29 1.81 -16.35 4.83
CA GLU A 29 0.94 -16.13 5.99
C GLU A 29 -0.18 -15.09 5.71
N ASP A 30 0.21 -13.91 5.22
CA ASP A 30 -0.69 -12.74 5.14
C ASP A 30 -1.15 -12.40 3.71
N ASP A 31 -0.65 -13.13 2.70
CA ASP A 31 -1.00 -12.89 1.30
C ASP A 31 -2.20 -13.76 0.87
N LEU A 32 -3.40 -13.18 0.99
CA LEU A 32 -4.66 -13.84 0.61
C LEU A 32 -4.71 -14.27 -0.86
N ARG A 33 -3.86 -13.72 -1.75
CA ARG A 33 -3.81 -14.13 -3.16
C ARG A 33 -3.27 -15.55 -3.33
N GLN A 34 -2.45 -16.00 -2.38
CA GLN A 34 -1.90 -17.36 -2.37
C GLN A 34 -2.85 -18.38 -1.73
N TRP A 35 -3.92 -17.92 -1.09
CA TRP A 35 -4.88 -18.81 -0.41
C TRP A 35 -5.83 -19.46 -1.42
N SER A 36 -6.12 -20.74 -1.21
CA SER A 36 -7.08 -21.46 -2.05
C SER A 36 -8.46 -20.80 -2.00
N PRO A 37 -9.29 -20.93 -3.05
CA PRO A 37 -10.65 -20.38 -3.05
C PRO A 37 -11.49 -20.86 -1.85
N LYS A 38 -11.28 -22.09 -1.36
CA LYS A 38 -12.00 -22.60 -0.17
C LYS A 38 -11.56 -21.87 1.11
N GLN A 39 -10.27 -21.60 1.28
CA GLN A 39 -9.74 -20.86 2.43
C GLN A 39 -10.23 -19.42 2.43
N ARG A 40 -10.12 -18.71 1.29
CA ARG A 40 -10.60 -17.33 1.16
C ARG A 40 -12.08 -17.19 1.50
N ARG A 41 -12.92 -18.08 0.99
CA ARG A 41 -14.36 -18.12 1.31
C ARG A 41 -14.64 -18.29 2.80
N SER A 42 -13.81 -19.06 3.51
CA SER A 42 -14.00 -19.29 4.95
C SER A 42 -13.78 -18.04 5.81
N LEU A 43 -13.12 -17.01 5.27
CA LEU A 43 -12.85 -15.76 5.98
C LEU A 43 -14.11 -14.91 6.23
N ARG A 44 -15.22 -15.21 5.54
CA ARG A 44 -16.52 -14.54 5.76
C ARG A 44 -17.29 -15.10 6.96
N LEU A 45 -16.86 -16.24 7.52
CA LEU A 45 -17.65 -16.99 8.50
C LEU A 45 -17.72 -16.35 9.89
N ALA A 46 -16.86 -15.39 10.22
CA ALA A 46 -16.93 -14.63 11.48
C ALA A 46 -17.65 -13.27 11.33
N GLY A 47 -18.36 -13.06 10.22
CA GLY A 47 -19.02 -11.79 9.93
C GLY A 47 -18.05 -10.71 9.44
N HIS A 48 -18.41 -9.46 9.71
CA HIS A 48 -17.69 -8.28 9.24
C HIS A 48 -17.29 -7.38 10.40
N VAL A 49 -16.30 -6.54 10.15
CA VAL A 49 -15.91 -5.41 11.00
C VAL A 49 -15.96 -4.14 10.16
N THR A 50 -16.27 -3.02 10.78
CA THR A 50 -16.28 -1.70 10.15
C THR A 50 -14.99 -0.95 10.51
N LEU A 51 -14.23 -0.53 9.51
CA LEU A 51 -13.11 0.39 9.68
C LEU A 51 -13.63 1.82 9.60
N VAL A 52 -13.33 2.61 10.61
CA VAL A 52 -13.82 3.99 10.79
C VAL A 52 -12.64 4.94 10.58
N VAL A 53 -12.70 5.78 9.55
CA VAL A 53 -11.60 6.68 9.13
C VAL A 53 -12.01 8.13 9.36
N ALA A 54 -11.20 8.88 10.09
CA ALA A 54 -11.39 10.31 10.25
C ALA A 54 -10.94 11.07 8.98
N THR A 55 -11.74 12.03 8.50
CA THR A 55 -11.34 12.90 7.39
C THR A 55 -10.59 14.12 7.93
N SER A 56 -9.34 14.32 7.51
CA SER A 56 -8.50 15.44 7.96
C SER A 56 -8.76 16.78 7.24
N ASN A 57 -9.59 16.82 6.18
CA ASN A 57 -9.70 18.00 5.30
C ASN A 57 -11.09 18.70 5.33
N SER A 58 -11.13 19.80 6.09
CA SER A 58 -11.57 21.17 5.72
C SER A 58 -12.95 21.46 5.11
N TYR A 59 -13.87 20.49 4.99
CA TYR A 59 -15.29 20.78 4.76
C TYR A 59 -16.10 20.60 6.05
N PRO A 60 -17.11 21.45 6.33
CA PRO A 60 -17.81 21.53 7.63
C PRO A 60 -18.74 20.34 7.91
N THR A 61 -18.62 19.25 7.18
CA THR A 61 -19.15 17.96 7.59
C THR A 61 -17.98 17.18 8.17
N ASP A 62 -17.88 17.17 9.51
CA ASP A 62 -17.04 16.27 10.32
C ASP A 62 -17.30 14.81 9.94
N GLY A 63 -16.75 14.40 8.79
CA GLY A 63 -17.25 13.29 8.00
C GLY A 63 -16.45 12.04 8.29
N VAL A 64 -16.73 11.39 9.40
CA VAL A 64 -16.23 10.03 9.62
C VAL A 64 -16.72 9.13 8.48
N MET A 65 -15.81 8.46 7.77
CA MET A 65 -16.15 7.48 6.76
C MET A 65 -16.03 6.07 7.33
N ALA A 66 -17.00 5.21 7.02
CA ALA A 66 -17.06 3.86 7.54
C ALA A 66 -17.06 2.83 6.40
N PHE A 67 -16.19 1.82 6.50
CA PHE A 67 -16.03 0.78 5.47
C PHE A 67 -16.14 -0.61 6.10
N THR A 68 -17.06 -1.43 5.61
CA THR A 68 -17.25 -2.80 6.10
C THR A 68 -16.34 -3.78 5.35
N VAL A 69 -15.70 -4.70 6.08
CA VAL A 69 -14.79 -5.72 5.53
C VAL A 69 -14.96 -7.05 6.27
N PRO A 70 -14.79 -8.22 5.63
CA PRO A 70 -14.83 -9.50 6.33
C PRO A 70 -13.79 -9.53 7.45
N LYS A 71 -14.25 -9.82 8.67
CA LYS A 71 -13.44 -9.72 9.90
C LYS A 71 -12.15 -10.52 9.80
N LEU A 72 -12.24 -11.79 9.38
CA LEU A 72 -11.08 -12.65 9.28
C LEU A 72 -10.15 -12.26 8.11
N ALA A 73 -10.66 -11.60 7.07
CA ALA A 73 -9.82 -11.19 5.94
C ALA A 73 -8.88 -10.04 6.34
N ILE A 74 -9.41 -9.02 7.02
CA ILE A 74 -8.57 -7.93 7.53
C ILE A 74 -7.65 -8.41 8.67
N MET A 75 -8.10 -9.34 9.50
CA MET A 75 -7.28 -10.01 10.52
C MET A 75 -6.07 -10.75 9.92
N VAL A 76 -6.26 -11.42 8.77
CA VAL A 76 -5.14 -12.07 8.07
C VAL A 76 -4.22 -11.01 7.46
N ALA A 77 -4.77 -10.02 6.78
CA ALA A 77 -3.96 -9.09 5.99
C ALA A 77 -3.21 -8.02 6.81
N SER A 78 -3.64 -7.72 8.04
CA SER A 78 -3.10 -6.65 8.88
C SER A 78 -2.74 -7.17 10.29
N PRO A 79 -1.46 -7.36 10.63
CA PRO A 79 -1.03 -7.85 11.94
C PRO A 79 -1.54 -7.01 13.15
N PRO A 80 -1.56 -5.68 13.16
CA PRO A 80 -2.10 -4.93 14.31
C PRO A 80 -3.59 -5.16 14.53
N ILE A 81 -4.37 -5.20 13.44
CA ILE A 81 -5.80 -5.56 13.50
C ILE A 81 -5.98 -7.03 13.94
N ARG A 82 -5.06 -7.93 13.60
CA ARG A 82 -5.05 -9.30 14.10
C ARG A 82 -5.00 -9.36 15.60
N GLU A 83 -4.04 -8.68 16.21
CA GLU A 83 -3.86 -8.61 17.66
C GLU A 83 -5.14 -8.10 18.32
N LEU A 84 -5.71 -7.01 17.81
CA LEU A 84 -6.95 -6.42 18.31
C LEU A 84 -8.15 -7.38 18.23
N ILE A 85 -8.32 -8.11 17.13
CA ILE A 85 -9.40 -9.10 16.97
C ILE A 85 -9.16 -10.33 17.84
N VAL A 86 -7.91 -10.73 18.08
CA VAL A 86 -7.60 -11.86 18.97
C VAL A 86 -7.91 -11.49 20.43
N GLU A 87 -7.55 -10.28 20.86
CA GLU A 87 -7.85 -9.77 22.19
C GLU A 87 -9.35 -9.53 22.41
N ASN A 88 -10.05 -9.03 21.38
CA ASN A 88 -11.49 -8.79 21.40
C ASN A 88 -12.18 -9.35 20.15
N PRO A 89 -12.49 -10.67 20.11
CA PRO A 89 -13.12 -11.31 18.95
C PRO A 89 -14.48 -10.72 18.55
N GLU A 90 -15.17 -10.07 19.49
CA GLU A 90 -16.49 -9.48 19.28
C GLU A 90 -16.44 -8.06 18.68
N VAL A 91 -15.25 -7.48 18.52
CA VAL A 91 -15.08 -6.14 17.95
C VAL A 91 -15.86 -5.99 16.64
N ARG A 92 -16.65 -4.91 16.54
CA ARG A 92 -17.48 -4.61 15.36
C ARG A 92 -16.99 -3.40 14.60
N GLU A 93 -16.29 -2.51 15.28
CA GLU A 93 -15.79 -1.26 14.74
C GLU A 93 -14.35 -1.07 15.19
N ILE A 94 -13.50 -0.65 14.27
CA ILE A 94 -12.08 -0.35 14.51
C ILE A 94 -11.84 1.07 14.01
N GLU A 95 -11.47 1.96 14.91
CA GLU A 95 -11.14 3.34 14.60
C GLU A 95 -9.70 3.45 14.11
N LEU A 96 -9.52 4.01 12.92
CA LEU A 96 -8.24 4.35 12.35
C LEU A 96 -7.94 5.81 12.72
N ALA A 97 -7.34 5.98 13.90
CA ALA A 97 -7.11 7.29 14.52
C ALA A 97 -6.05 8.15 13.81
N ASP A 98 -5.24 7.54 12.93
CA ASP A 98 -4.22 8.27 12.16
C ASP A 98 -4.87 9.12 11.06
N GLY A 99 -4.73 10.45 11.16
CA GLY A 99 -5.25 11.40 10.17
C GLY A 99 -4.57 11.33 8.80
N SER A 100 -3.56 10.47 8.65
CA SER A 100 -2.83 10.22 7.40
C SER A 100 -3.52 9.20 6.49
N PHE A 101 -4.57 8.52 6.98
CA PHE A 101 -5.38 7.64 6.15
C PHE A 101 -6.20 8.43 5.13
N GLU A 102 -5.99 8.14 3.85
CA GLU A 102 -6.89 8.59 2.78
C GLU A 102 -8.14 7.69 2.77
N PRO A 103 -9.34 8.19 3.10
CA PRO A 103 -10.53 7.34 3.27
C PRO A 103 -10.88 6.55 2.02
N ARG A 104 -10.72 7.15 0.83
CA ARG A 104 -11.00 6.48 -0.44
C ARG A 104 -10.08 5.27 -0.65
N ALA A 105 -8.80 5.38 -0.29
CA ALA A 105 -7.84 4.29 -0.40
C ALA A 105 -8.20 3.13 0.54
N VAL A 106 -8.56 3.42 1.80
CA VAL A 106 -9.04 2.41 2.76
C VAL A 106 -10.30 1.72 2.22
N GLY A 107 -11.25 2.47 1.68
CA GLY A 107 -12.46 1.92 1.08
C GLY A 107 -12.17 0.96 -0.07
N ILE A 108 -11.21 1.27 -0.93
CA ILE A 108 -10.79 0.40 -2.05
C ILE A 108 -10.15 -0.89 -1.52
N LEU A 109 -9.30 -0.82 -0.48
CA LEU A 109 -8.72 -2.00 0.16
C LEU A 109 -9.79 -2.89 0.81
N CYS A 110 -10.73 -2.31 1.56
CA CYS A 110 -11.86 -3.02 2.16
C CYS A 110 -12.74 -3.70 1.10
N TYR A 111 -13.02 -3.00 0.00
CA TYR A 111 -13.77 -3.55 -1.13
C TYR A 111 -13.04 -4.75 -1.73
N TRP A 112 -11.73 -4.61 -1.98
CA TRP A 112 -10.93 -5.70 -2.54
C TRP A 112 -10.86 -6.91 -1.60
N LEU A 113 -10.64 -6.70 -0.29
CA LEU A 113 -10.65 -7.75 0.73
C LEU A 113 -12.00 -8.48 0.80
N THR A 114 -13.09 -7.75 0.55
CA THR A 114 -14.43 -8.35 0.43
C THR A 114 -14.54 -9.20 -0.84
N ALA A 115 -14.10 -8.65 -1.98
CA ALA A 115 -14.18 -9.30 -3.29
C ALA A 115 -13.32 -10.58 -3.37
N ILE A 116 -12.12 -10.58 -2.80
CA ILE A 116 -11.24 -11.76 -2.81
C ILE A 116 -11.84 -12.93 -2.03
N CYS A 117 -12.74 -12.66 -1.08
CA CYS A 117 -13.44 -13.66 -0.29
C CYS A 117 -14.77 -14.14 -0.93
N ASP A 118 -15.16 -13.62 -2.10
CA ASP A 118 -16.48 -13.92 -2.67
C ASP A 118 -16.61 -15.37 -3.16
N TRP A 119 -17.82 -15.93 -3.02
CA TRP A 119 -18.12 -17.33 -3.31
C TRP A 119 -18.01 -17.69 -4.79
N ASN A 120 -18.25 -16.70 -5.65
CA ASN A 120 -18.26 -16.86 -7.10
C ASN A 120 -16.90 -16.60 -7.75
N ALA A 121 -15.92 -16.08 -6.99
CA ALA A 121 -14.60 -15.77 -7.49
C ALA A 121 -13.76 -17.06 -7.64
N GLN A 122 -13.82 -17.68 -8.83
CA GLN A 122 -12.93 -18.78 -9.18
C GLN A 122 -11.48 -18.31 -9.32
N ALA A 123 -11.29 -17.10 -9.87
CA ALA A 123 -9.99 -16.44 -9.96
C ALA A 123 -9.72 -15.55 -8.74
N VAL A 124 -8.45 -15.34 -8.43
CA VAL A 124 -8.03 -14.28 -7.49
C VAL A 124 -8.26 -12.94 -8.19
N PRO A 125 -9.07 -12.02 -7.63
CA PRO A 125 -9.21 -10.69 -8.23
C PRO A 125 -7.85 -9.99 -8.23
N ARG A 126 -7.54 -9.29 -9.32
CA ARG A 126 -6.32 -8.46 -9.38
C ARG A 126 -6.36 -7.44 -8.25
N LEU A 127 -5.19 -7.10 -7.72
CA LEU A 127 -5.07 -5.98 -6.79
C LEU A 127 -5.57 -4.72 -7.50
N PRO A 128 -6.35 -3.84 -6.85
CA PRO A 128 -6.84 -2.64 -7.49
C PRO A 128 -5.64 -1.73 -7.78
N CYS A 129 -5.34 -1.54 -9.06
CA CYS A 129 -4.37 -0.57 -9.52
C CYS A 129 -5.11 0.52 -10.30
N PRO A 130 -5.39 1.68 -9.68
CA PRO A 130 -5.93 2.83 -10.39
C PRO A 130 -5.00 3.29 -11.50
N ASP A 131 -5.55 3.71 -12.64
CA ASP A 131 -4.76 4.31 -13.73
C ASP A 131 -4.05 5.60 -13.29
N ASP A 132 -4.62 6.27 -12.28
CA ASP A 132 -4.05 7.45 -11.65
C ASP A 132 -2.95 7.07 -10.64
N MET A 133 -1.74 7.57 -10.88
CA MET A 133 -0.56 7.25 -10.08
C MET A 133 -0.69 7.76 -8.64
N VAL A 134 -1.31 8.93 -8.44
CA VAL A 134 -1.50 9.51 -7.10
C VAL A 134 -2.42 8.60 -6.28
N GLN A 135 -3.54 8.16 -6.84
CA GLN A 135 -4.40 7.17 -6.20
C GLN A 135 -3.67 5.86 -5.91
N THR A 136 -2.82 5.36 -6.83
CA THR A 136 -2.01 4.16 -6.57
C THR A 136 -1.08 4.33 -5.36
N LEU A 137 -0.42 5.50 -5.24
CA LEU A 137 0.43 5.83 -4.10
C LEU A 137 -0.38 5.95 -2.80
N GLN A 138 -1.58 6.54 -2.85
CA GLN A 138 -2.51 6.59 -1.71
C GLN A 138 -2.94 5.19 -1.25
N LEU A 139 -3.25 4.28 -2.19
CA LEU A 139 -3.58 2.89 -1.89
C LEU A 139 -2.41 2.17 -1.22
N ARG A 140 -1.20 2.33 -1.75
CA ARG A 140 0.01 1.78 -1.15
C ARG A 140 0.24 2.31 0.25
N HIS A 141 0.11 3.62 0.44
CA HIS A 141 0.28 4.26 1.75
C HIS A 141 -0.74 3.76 2.77
N ALA A 142 -2.01 3.66 2.40
CA ALA A 142 -3.04 3.06 3.26
C ALA A 142 -2.70 1.60 3.62
N ALA A 143 -2.18 0.82 2.68
CA ALA A 143 -1.71 -0.53 2.94
C ALA A 143 -0.50 -0.58 3.88
N GLN A 144 0.43 0.38 3.77
CA GLN A 144 1.57 0.52 4.71
C GLN A 144 1.08 0.83 6.13
N LEU A 145 0.17 1.79 6.29
CA LEU A 145 -0.40 2.14 7.59
C LEU A 145 -1.21 1.00 8.23
N LEU A 146 -1.78 0.11 7.40
CA LEU A 146 -2.43 -1.13 7.85
C LEU A 146 -1.46 -2.31 7.99
N PHE A 147 -0.15 -2.10 7.82
CA PHE A 147 0.88 -3.16 7.92
C PHE A 147 0.62 -4.34 6.98
N MET A 148 0.11 -4.06 5.78
CA MET A 148 -0.22 -5.04 4.76
C MET A 148 1.00 -5.29 3.84
N ASP A 149 2.13 -5.76 4.38
CA ASP A 149 3.44 -5.77 3.69
C ASP A 149 3.44 -6.44 2.32
N SER A 150 2.77 -7.59 2.19
CA SER A 150 2.67 -8.31 0.91
C SER A 150 2.01 -7.47 -0.19
N TYR A 151 1.10 -6.58 0.20
CA TYR A 151 0.38 -5.68 -0.68
C TYR A 151 1.23 -4.47 -1.04
N VAL A 152 1.90 -3.88 -0.03
CA VAL A 152 2.87 -2.79 -0.23
C VAL A 152 3.93 -3.17 -1.25
N LYS A 153 4.52 -4.36 -1.12
CA LYS A 153 5.50 -4.90 -2.07
C LYS A 153 4.93 -5.03 -3.48
N SER A 154 3.67 -5.45 -3.59
CA SER A 154 3.02 -5.62 -4.90
C SER A 154 2.80 -4.28 -5.60
N PHE A 155 2.35 -3.25 -4.85
CA PHE A 155 2.24 -1.89 -5.37
C PHE A 155 3.61 -1.31 -5.74
N ALA A 156 4.65 -1.57 -4.95
CA ALA A 156 6.01 -1.10 -5.25
C ALA A 156 6.56 -1.70 -6.55
N VAL A 157 6.37 -3.02 -6.77
CA VAL A 157 6.75 -3.68 -8.02
C VAL A 157 6.01 -3.08 -9.22
N GLU A 158 4.70 -2.86 -9.09
CA GLU A 158 3.90 -2.27 -10.16
C GLU A 158 4.31 -0.82 -10.47
N TYR A 159 4.54 -0.02 -9.43
CA TYR A 159 5.09 1.33 -9.56
C TYR A 159 6.43 1.32 -10.28
N PHE A 160 7.36 0.47 -9.85
CA PHE A 160 8.69 0.32 -10.46
C PHE A 160 8.59 0.00 -11.95
N LEU A 161 7.80 -1.02 -12.33
CA LEU A 161 7.63 -1.40 -13.73
C LEU A 161 7.02 -0.26 -14.57
N SER A 162 6.08 0.49 -13.99
CA SER A 162 5.44 1.63 -14.65
C SER A 162 6.39 2.81 -14.85
N VAL A 163 7.11 3.22 -13.79
CA VAL A 163 7.93 4.44 -13.80
C VAL A 163 9.12 4.32 -14.76
N GLN A 164 9.68 3.12 -14.92
CA GLN A 164 10.80 2.85 -15.84
C GLN A 164 10.49 3.19 -17.30
N CYS A 165 9.21 3.15 -17.71
CA CYS A 165 8.81 3.32 -19.10
C CYS A 165 8.32 4.74 -19.44
N ARG A 166 8.42 5.71 -18.51
CA ARG A 166 7.88 7.06 -18.70
C ARG A 166 8.75 8.14 -18.07
N ILE A 167 8.38 9.40 -18.28
CA ILE A 167 8.95 10.57 -17.60
C ILE A 167 8.03 10.89 -16.40
N PRO A 168 8.51 10.79 -15.14
CA PRO A 168 7.70 11.14 -13.99
C PRO A 168 7.26 12.60 -14.04
N SER A 169 6.05 12.88 -13.56
CA SER A 169 5.57 14.26 -13.46
C SER A 169 6.02 14.93 -12.16
N ILE A 170 5.95 16.26 -12.09
CA ILE A 170 6.20 17.00 -10.85
C ILE A 170 5.15 16.63 -9.78
N PHE A 171 3.87 16.48 -10.17
CA PHE A 171 2.81 16.07 -9.24
C PHE A 171 3.04 14.69 -8.64
N GLU A 172 3.58 13.77 -9.44
CA GLU A 172 3.98 12.46 -8.95
C GLU A 172 5.13 12.54 -7.97
N ALA A 173 6.14 13.38 -8.21
CA ALA A 173 7.24 13.56 -7.26
C ALA A 173 6.73 14.09 -5.91
N ILE A 174 5.77 15.02 -5.92
CA ILE A 174 5.08 15.48 -4.71
C ILE A 174 4.36 14.30 -4.05
N ALA A 175 3.57 13.53 -4.79
CA ALA A 175 2.84 12.39 -4.25
C ALA A 175 3.77 11.32 -3.66
N VAL A 176 4.89 11.00 -4.33
CA VAL A 176 5.93 10.09 -3.82
C VAL A 176 6.50 10.62 -2.51
N SER A 177 6.81 11.93 -2.41
CA SER A 177 7.35 12.50 -1.17
C SER A 177 6.37 12.45 0.01
N ILE A 178 5.07 12.59 -0.25
CA ILE A 178 4.00 12.59 0.75
C ILE A 178 3.68 11.17 1.20
N TYR A 179 3.56 10.23 0.26
CA TYR A 179 3.03 8.88 0.49
C TYR A 179 4.08 7.79 0.70
N THR A 180 5.36 8.16 0.82
CA THR A 180 6.44 7.26 1.27
C THR A 180 6.77 7.59 2.72
N LEU A 181 6.89 6.59 3.59
CA LEU A 181 7.03 6.83 5.04
C LEU A 181 8.46 7.19 5.43
N ASP A 182 9.45 6.54 4.83
CA ASP A 182 10.86 6.69 5.15
C ASP A 182 11.68 7.20 3.94
N ASN A 183 12.99 7.38 4.17
CA ASN A 183 13.93 7.81 3.13
C ASN A 183 14.49 6.62 2.31
N ASP A 184 14.17 5.39 2.70
CA ASP A 184 14.65 4.15 2.07
C ASP A 184 13.51 3.37 1.41
N ASP A 185 12.44 4.08 1.04
CA ASP A 185 11.25 3.50 0.45
C ASP A 185 11.52 3.09 -1.02
N ASP A 186 11.19 1.84 -1.37
CA ASP A 186 11.40 1.29 -2.71
C ASP A 186 10.80 2.15 -3.84
N VAL A 187 9.64 2.80 -3.60
CA VAL A 187 8.97 3.67 -4.57
C VAL A 187 9.76 4.97 -4.75
N LEU A 188 10.26 5.53 -3.65
CA LEU A 188 11.09 6.73 -3.67
C LEU A 188 12.41 6.47 -4.41
N ASP A 189 13.06 5.34 -4.13
CA ASP A 189 14.29 4.93 -4.79
C ASP A 189 14.06 4.65 -6.29
N ALA A 190 12.96 4.00 -6.66
CA ALA A 190 12.58 3.75 -8.05
C ALA A 190 12.36 5.06 -8.83
N TRP A 191 11.62 6.00 -8.24
CA TRP A 191 11.40 7.33 -8.79
C TRP A 191 12.71 8.09 -8.99
N ALA A 192 13.55 8.16 -7.95
CA ALA A 192 14.81 8.90 -7.99
C ALA A 192 15.79 8.31 -9.02
N SER A 193 15.88 6.99 -9.07
CA SER A 193 16.69 6.27 -10.06
C SER A 193 16.27 6.61 -11.48
N ARG A 194 14.97 6.67 -11.75
CA ARG A 194 14.44 7.03 -13.07
C ARG A 194 14.68 8.50 -13.42
N VAL A 195 14.50 9.42 -12.47
CA VAL A 195 14.78 10.85 -12.72
C VAL A 195 16.26 11.07 -13.07
N GLN A 196 17.17 10.40 -12.35
CA GLN A 196 18.60 10.51 -12.66
C GLN A 196 18.96 9.88 -14.00
N ASP A 197 18.38 8.71 -14.34
CA ASP A 197 18.55 8.09 -15.66
C ASP A 197 18.21 9.04 -16.80
N LEU A 198 17.02 9.66 -16.72
CA LEU A 198 16.52 10.60 -17.72
C LEU A 198 17.37 11.86 -17.80
N ARG A 199 17.90 12.33 -16.67
CA ARG A 199 18.79 13.49 -16.62
C ARG A 199 20.14 13.19 -17.29
N HIS A 200 20.77 12.06 -16.96
CA HIS A 200 22.03 11.64 -17.57
C HIS A 200 21.90 11.37 -19.07
N SER A 201 20.72 10.87 -19.49
CA SER A 201 20.40 10.63 -20.89
C SER A 201 19.96 11.90 -21.66
N GLY A 202 19.88 13.06 -21.00
CA GLY A 202 19.51 14.34 -21.61
C GLY A 202 18.02 14.51 -21.93
N PHE A 203 17.16 13.59 -21.46
CA PHE A 203 15.70 13.68 -21.63
C PHE A 203 15.04 14.60 -20.60
N LEU A 204 15.72 14.91 -19.50
CA LEU A 204 15.20 15.75 -18.42
C LEU A 204 16.10 16.97 -18.21
N THR A 205 15.51 18.16 -18.31
CA THR A 205 16.20 19.45 -18.24
C THR A 205 16.36 19.94 -16.79
N SER A 206 17.31 20.85 -16.55
CA SER A 206 17.46 21.49 -15.23
C SER A 206 16.18 22.18 -14.74
N SER A 207 15.38 22.74 -15.67
CA SER A 207 14.11 23.39 -15.35
C SER A 207 13.08 22.45 -14.72
N TYR A 208 13.16 21.13 -14.96
CA TYR A 208 12.31 20.16 -14.27
C TYR A 208 12.63 20.12 -12.77
N LEU A 209 13.92 20.09 -12.41
CA LEU A 209 14.35 20.08 -11.02
C LEU A 209 14.03 21.42 -10.34
N ASP A 210 14.25 22.54 -11.04
CA ASP A 210 13.88 23.86 -10.53
C ASP A 210 12.36 23.94 -10.24
N GLY A 211 11.55 23.40 -11.16
CA GLY A 211 10.10 23.30 -10.98
C GLY A 211 9.71 22.42 -9.81
N LEU A 212 10.36 21.25 -9.66
CA LEU A 212 10.14 20.33 -8.55
C LEU A 212 10.40 21.00 -7.19
N PHE A 213 11.55 21.64 -7.04
CA PHE A 213 11.93 22.30 -5.79
C PHE A 213 11.19 23.64 -5.59
N GLY A 214 10.56 24.18 -6.61
CA GLY A 214 9.73 25.39 -6.50
C GLY A 214 8.34 25.16 -5.90
N VAL A 215 7.81 23.93 -5.88
CA VAL A 215 6.38 23.67 -5.55
C VAL A 215 6.13 22.80 -4.33
N SER A 216 7.09 22.01 -3.86
CA SER A 216 6.91 21.19 -2.66
C SER A 216 7.30 21.93 -1.37
N ALA A 217 6.78 21.46 -0.24
CA ALA A 217 7.19 21.96 1.07
C ALA A 217 8.59 21.44 1.47
N LEU A 218 9.19 22.09 2.48
CA LEU A 218 10.61 21.93 2.82
C LEU A 218 10.96 20.51 3.30
N ALA A 219 10.03 19.83 3.98
CA ALA A 219 10.27 18.47 4.47
C ALA A 219 10.31 17.46 3.31
N GLU A 220 9.40 17.61 2.36
CA GLU A 220 9.30 16.84 1.13
C GLU A 220 10.54 17.06 0.25
N HIS A 221 11.06 18.29 0.20
CA HIS A 221 12.32 18.59 -0.49
C HIS A 221 13.48 17.76 0.02
N ASN A 222 13.62 17.64 1.34
CA ASN A 222 14.74 16.91 1.93
C ASN A 222 14.70 15.43 1.55
N LYS A 223 13.52 14.81 1.62
CA LYS A 223 13.32 13.40 1.24
C LYS A 223 13.66 13.18 -0.24
N LEU A 224 13.12 14.00 -1.14
CA LEU A 224 13.40 13.91 -2.57
C LEU A 224 14.88 14.15 -2.90
N ASN A 225 15.51 15.15 -2.26
CA ASN A 225 16.93 15.46 -2.45
C ASN A 225 17.84 14.31 -2.01
N MET A 226 17.54 13.69 -0.87
CA MET A 226 18.31 12.55 -0.38
C MET A 226 18.26 11.39 -1.37
N ALA A 227 17.06 11.02 -1.84
CA ALA A 227 16.88 9.95 -2.82
C ALA A 227 17.59 10.26 -4.15
N LEU A 228 17.47 11.49 -4.65
CA LEU A 228 18.16 11.92 -5.87
C LEU A 228 19.69 11.88 -5.71
N SER A 229 20.22 12.28 -4.56
CA SER A 229 21.65 12.23 -4.26
C SER A 229 22.18 10.79 -4.21
N LYS A 230 21.43 9.89 -3.55
CA LYS A 230 21.70 8.45 -3.49
C LYS A 230 21.76 7.85 -4.90
N ALA A 231 20.74 8.11 -5.72
CA ALA A 231 20.70 7.65 -7.10
C ALA A 231 21.86 8.22 -7.94
N ASN A 232 22.19 9.52 -7.81
CA ASN A 232 23.30 10.12 -8.55
C ASN A 232 24.68 9.52 -8.18
N THR A 233 24.86 9.19 -6.89
CA THR A 233 26.08 8.54 -6.40
C THR A 233 26.23 7.15 -7.03
N PHE A 234 25.14 6.38 -7.09
CA PHE A 234 25.13 5.07 -7.74
C PHE A 234 25.49 5.16 -9.24
N TYR A 235 24.91 6.11 -9.97
CA TYR A 235 25.25 6.35 -11.38
C TYR A 235 26.74 6.70 -11.58
N SER A 236 27.28 7.56 -10.72
CA SER A 236 28.68 7.98 -10.79
C SER A 236 29.65 6.80 -10.57
N LEU A 237 29.31 5.87 -9.68
CA LEU A 237 30.08 4.64 -9.44
C LEU A 237 30.07 3.69 -10.64
N ILE A 238 28.92 3.55 -11.32
CA ILE A 238 28.81 2.73 -12.54
C ILE A 238 29.62 3.32 -13.69
N GLN A 239 29.59 4.64 -13.87
CA GLN A 239 30.37 5.28 -14.94
C GLN A 239 31.88 5.24 -14.67
N GLY A 240 32.29 5.44 -13.41
CA GLY A 240 33.70 5.36 -13.01
C GLY A 240 34.30 3.95 -13.13
N THR A 241 33.50 2.90 -12.98
CA THR A 241 33.95 1.51 -13.20
C THR A 241 34.06 1.16 -14.69
N ALA A 242 33.24 1.77 -15.55
CA ALA A 242 33.30 1.58 -17.00
C ALA A 242 34.57 2.20 -17.63
N THR A 243 35.08 3.32 -17.11
CA THR A 243 36.28 3.99 -17.66
C THR A 243 37.59 3.28 -17.32
N HIS A 244 37.65 2.48 -16.27
CA HIS A 244 38.85 1.72 -15.88
C HIS A 244 38.99 0.34 -16.56
N THR A 245 37.94 -0.18 -17.19
CA THR A 245 37.96 -1.49 -17.87
C THR A 245 38.26 -1.40 -19.37
N ALA A 246 38.32 -0.19 -19.95
CA ALA A 246 38.57 0.04 -21.37
C ALA A 246 40.04 0.39 -21.71
N SER A 247 41.01 -0.31 -21.10
CA SER A 247 42.40 -0.31 -21.58
C SER A 247 42.78 -1.69 -22.15
N PRO A 248 42.50 -1.95 -23.44
CA PRO A 248 43.19 -3.00 -24.17
C PRO A 248 44.56 -2.46 -24.63
N GLY A 249 45.62 -3.14 -24.21
CA GLY A 249 46.94 -3.04 -24.83
C GLY A 249 46.99 -3.71 -26.20
#